data_AF-A0A378K3I9-F1
#
_entry.id   AF-A0A378K3I9-F1
#
_cell.length_a   1.000
_cell.length_b   1.000
_cell.length_c   1.000
_cell.angle_alpha   90.00
_cell.angle_beta   90.00
_cell.angle_gamma   90.00
#
_symmetry.space_group_name_H-M   'P 1'
#
loop_
_entity.id
_entity.type
_entity.pdbx_description
1 polymer ?
#
loop_
_entity_poly.entity_id
_entity_poly.type
_entity_poly.pdbx_seq_one_letter_code
_entity_poly.pdbx_strand_id
1 'polypeptide(L)'
;MNFSAWYFPSLAALILYGAWGYWGTRASDFINPLSITFYSSIGVLISGIIALILLGFKPELSVKGSTYGLLNGLANGIACIFFILALRNGPTMPVVLVTSMYPMITLIFCMIFLKQELSLKQGLGMVFALIALVLFSTE
;
A
#
# COMPACT_ATOMS: atom_id res chain seq x y z
N MET A 1 11.74 2.69 -25.50
CA MET A 1 10.82 3.15 -24.43
C MET A 1 11.51 4.26 -23.68
N ASN A 2 11.05 5.52 -23.78
CA ASN A 2 11.54 6.57 -22.88
C ASN A 2 11.00 6.26 -21.48
N PHE A 3 11.85 5.78 -20.57
CA PHE A 3 11.46 5.60 -19.17
C PHE A 3 11.26 6.97 -18.56
N SER A 4 10.00 7.38 -18.49
CA SER A 4 9.55 8.62 -17.86
C SER A 4 9.90 8.64 -16.37
N ALA A 5 10.03 9.85 -15.81
CA ALA A 5 10.49 10.09 -14.43
C ALA A 5 9.72 9.34 -13.32
N TRP A 6 8.52 8.83 -13.60
CA TRP A 6 7.72 8.05 -12.65
C TRP A 6 8.15 6.58 -12.53
N TYR A 7 8.83 6.02 -13.54
CA TYR A 7 9.10 4.57 -13.61
C TYR A 7 10.07 4.09 -12.53
N PHE A 8 11.19 4.81 -12.33
CA PHE A 8 12.19 4.44 -11.34
C PHE A 8 11.69 4.52 -9.89
N PRO A 9 10.98 5.59 -9.46
CA PRO A 9 10.34 5.61 -8.15
C PRO A 9 9.37 4.44 -7.91
N SER A 10 8.62 4.01 -8.93
CA SER A 10 7.73 2.86 -8.81
C SER A 10 8.47 1.54 -8.57
N LEU A 11 9.62 1.33 -9.21
CA LEU A 11 10.46 0.15 -8.96
C LEU A 11 11.07 0.15 -7.56
N ALA A 12 11.55 1.31 -7.10
CA ALA A 12 12.04 1.45 -5.74
C ALA A 12 10.93 1.15 -4.71
N ALA A 13 9.73 1.69 -4.95
CA ALA A 13 8.56 1.42 -4.11
C ALA A 13 8.20 -0.08 -4.09
N LEU A 14 8.23 -0.77 -5.24
CA LEU A 14 7.98 -2.20 -5.33
C LEU A 14 8.93 -3.01 -4.42
N ILE A 15 10.23 -2.70 -4.46
CA ILE A 15 11.23 -3.37 -3.61
C ILE A 15 10.95 -3.10 -2.13
N LEU A 16 10.65 -1.85 -1.77
CA LEU A 16 10.37 -1.46 -0.39
C LEU A 16 9.07 -2.10 0.14
N TYR A 17 8.03 -2.22 -0.69
CA TYR A 17 6.80 -2.93 -0.32
C TYR A 17 7.05 -4.42 -0.09
N GLY A 18 7.88 -5.05 -0.92
CA GLY A 18 8.31 -6.44 -0.71
C GLY A 18 9.06 -6.61 0.61
N ALA A 19 9.98 -5.71 0.92
CA ALA A 19 10.72 -5.72 2.19
C ALA A 19 9.79 -5.50 3.40
N TRP A 20 8.84 -4.56 3.29
CA TRP A 20 7.81 -4.33 4.30
C TRP A 20 6.96 -5.59 4.57
N GLY A 21 6.50 -6.28 3.53
CA GLY A 21 5.72 -7.52 3.67
C GLY A 21 6.52 -8.64 4.34
N TYR A 22 7.79 -8.80 3.96
CA TYR A 22 8.70 -9.78 4.57
C TYR A 22 8.93 -9.49 6.07
N TRP A 23 9.31 -8.26 6.43
CA TRP A 23 9.55 -7.90 7.83
C TRP A 23 8.27 -7.95 8.67
N GLY A 24 7.13 -7.54 8.12
CA GLY A 24 5.84 -7.64 8.79
C GLY A 24 5.46 -9.08 9.12
N THR A 25 5.65 -9.99 8.16
CA THR A 25 5.46 -11.43 8.36
C THR A 25 6.38 -11.94 9.46
N ARG A 26 7.68 -11.65 9.35
CA ARG A 26 8.66 -12.14 10.32
C ARG A 26 8.41 -11.61 11.72
N ALA A 27 8.00 -10.34 11.85
CA ALA A 27 7.67 -9.74 13.13
C ALA A 27 6.41 -10.37 13.76
N SER A 28 5.43 -10.81 12.95
CA SER A 28 4.19 -11.44 13.43
C SER A 28 4.40 -12.78 14.15
N ASP A 29 5.54 -13.43 13.93
CA ASP A 29 5.95 -14.62 14.67
C ASP A 29 6.40 -14.29 16.10
N PHE A 30 6.95 -13.09 16.32
CA PHE A 30 7.62 -12.73 17.57
C PHE A 30 6.75 -11.92 18.53
N ILE A 31 5.90 -11.03 18.00
CA ILE A 31 5.16 -10.06 18.81
C ILE A 31 3.72 -9.88 18.32
N ASN A 32 2.88 -9.29 19.16
CA ASN A 32 1.48 -9.05 18.85
C ASN A 32 1.30 -8.10 17.64
N PRO A 33 0.33 -8.34 16.73
CA PRO A 33 0.04 -7.48 15.58
C PRO A 33 -0.11 -5.99 15.89
N LEU A 34 -0.72 -5.65 17.02
CA LEU A 34 -0.90 -4.25 17.45
C LEU A 34 0.45 -3.61 17.81
N SER A 35 1.33 -4.37 18.48
CA SER A 35 2.70 -3.90 18.80
C SER A 35 3.52 -3.71 17.53
N ILE A 36 3.41 -4.61 16.54
CA ILE A 36 4.08 -4.46 15.24
C ILE A 36 3.60 -3.19 14.54
N THR A 37 2.29 -2.98 14.48
CA THR A 37 1.69 -1.79 13.89
C THR A 37 2.22 -0.52 14.58
N PHE A 38 2.34 -0.54 15.91
CA PHE A 38 2.91 0.57 16.67
C PHE A 38 4.36 0.86 16.25
N TYR A 39 5.23 -0.16 16.22
CA TYR A 39 6.63 0.01 15.77
C TYR A 39 6.72 0.43 14.30
N SER A 40 5.90 -0.12 13.41
CA SER A 40 5.81 0.30 12.01
C SER A 40 5.37 1.76 11.90
N SER A 41 4.46 2.23 12.76
CA SER A 41 4.03 3.63 12.80
C SER A 41 5.15 4.57 13.20
N ILE A 42 6.04 4.15 14.12
CA ILE A 42 7.28 4.90 14.43
C ILE A 42 8.17 4.97 13.19
N GLY A 43 8.34 3.87 12.47
CA GLY A 43 9.09 3.85 11.20
C GLY A 43 8.52 4.81 10.14
N VAL A 44 7.19 4.84 9.99
CA VAL A 44 6.50 5.77 9.08
C VAL A 44 6.62 7.23 9.56
N LEU A 45 6.61 7.47 10.88
CA LEU A 45 6.86 8.81 11.40
C LEU A 45 8.27 9.29 11.07
N ILE A 46 9.27 8.42 11.22
CA ILE A 46 10.66 8.74 10.84
C ILE A 46 10.75 9.08 9.35
N SER A 47 10.10 8.31 8.47
CA SER A 47 10.08 8.63 7.04
C SER A 47 9.37 9.96 6.74
N GLY A 48 8.30 10.28 7.48
CA GLY A 48 7.63 11.58 7.43
C GLY A 48 8.54 12.75 7.84
N ILE A 49 9.34 12.58 8.90
CA ILE A 49 10.33 13.59 9.33
C ILE A 49 11.41 13.77 8.27
N ILE A 50 11.92 12.67 7.69
CA ILE A 50 12.89 12.75 6.58
C ILE A 50 12.29 13.52 5.40
N ALA A 51 11.03 13.25 5.03
CA ALA A 51 10.35 14.00 3.98
C ALA A 51 10.23 15.49 4.31
N LEU A 52 9.94 15.86 5.56
CA LEU A 52 9.88 17.25 6.01
C LEU A 52 11.25 17.95 5.93
N ILE A 53 12.32 17.25 6.27
CA ILE A 53 13.71 17.76 6.14
C ILE A 53 14.03 17.99 4.67
N LEU A 54 13.69 17.04 3.79
CA LEU A 54 13.90 17.15 2.34
C LEU A 54 13.08 18.29 1.71
N LEU A 55 11.93 18.62 2.27
CA LEU A 55 11.12 19.78 1.91
C LEU A 55 11.67 21.12 2.47
N GLY A 56 12.75 21.09 3.24
CA GLY A 56 13.32 22.28 3.88
C GLY A 56 12.36 22.92 4.90
N PHE A 57 11.56 22.11 5.59
CA PHE A 57 10.54 22.56 6.57
C PHE A 57 9.49 23.52 6.00
N LYS A 58 9.22 23.45 4.70
CA LYS A 58 8.18 24.24 4.03
C LYS A 58 7.04 23.34 3.51
N PRO A 59 6.21 22.76 4.38
CA PRO A 59 5.07 21.98 3.95
C PRO A 59 4.05 22.87 3.23
N GLU A 60 3.51 22.37 2.11
CA GLU A 60 2.40 23.04 1.44
C GLU A 60 1.12 22.93 2.27
N LEU A 61 0.58 24.07 2.70
CA LEU A 61 -0.63 24.14 3.51
C LEU A 61 -1.85 24.31 2.60
N SER A 62 -2.46 23.19 2.21
CA SER A 62 -3.74 23.15 1.52
C SER A 62 -4.73 22.38 2.37
N VAL A 63 -5.84 22.98 2.79
CA VAL A 63 -6.85 22.30 3.63
C VAL A 63 -7.29 20.98 2.98
N LYS A 64 -7.56 20.99 1.66
CA LYS A 64 -7.92 19.78 0.92
C LYS A 64 -6.76 18.80 0.81
N GLY A 65 -5.55 19.28 0.55
CA GLY A 65 -4.36 18.41 0.43
C GLY A 65 -4.01 17.73 1.75
N SER A 66 -4.02 18.48 2.85
CA SER A 66 -3.75 17.99 4.19
C SER A 66 -4.82 17.00 4.67
N THR A 67 -6.11 17.23 4.36
CA THR A 67 -7.16 16.26 4.72
C THR A 67 -7.00 14.93 3.97
N TYR A 68 -6.74 14.96 2.66
CA TYR A 68 -6.47 13.73 1.90
C TYR A 68 -5.18 13.03 2.38
N GLY A 69 -4.13 13.79 2.71
CA GLY A 69 -2.90 13.25 3.27
C GLY A 69 -3.11 12.56 4.62
N LEU A 70 -3.91 13.16 5.52
CA LEU A 70 -4.27 12.56 6.80
C LEU A 70 -5.14 11.31 6.63
N LEU A 71 -6.15 11.36 5.76
CA LEU A 71 -6.98 10.19 5.46
C LEU A 71 -6.16 9.04 4.87
N ASN A 72 -5.20 9.34 4.00
CA ASN A 72 -4.27 8.35 3.45
C ASN A 72 -3.42 7.70 4.57
N GLY A 73 -2.87 8.50 5.49
CA GLY A 73 -2.11 7.99 6.63
C GLY A 73 -2.95 7.12 7.57
N LEU A 74 -4.18 7.55 7.89
CA LEU A 74 -5.11 6.79 8.72
C LEU A 74 -5.51 5.46 8.07
N ALA A 75 -5.87 5.49 6.78
CA ALA A 75 -6.19 4.28 6.03
C ALA A 75 -5.00 3.31 6.02
N ASN A 76 -3.78 3.80 5.79
CA ASN A 76 -2.57 2.98 5.81
C ASN A 76 -2.32 2.34 7.19
N GLY A 77 -2.45 3.11 8.28
CA GLY A 77 -2.28 2.60 9.64
C GLY A 77 -3.31 1.52 10.01
N ILE A 78 -4.59 1.76 9.71
CA ILE A 78 -5.67 0.80 9.95
C ILE A 78 -5.49 -0.45 9.09
N ALA A 79 -5.17 -0.29 7.81
CA ALA A 79 -4.91 -1.41 6.90
C ALA A 79 -3.73 -2.26 7.37
N CYS A 80 -2.67 -1.64 7.89
CA CYS A 80 -1.51 -2.34 8.45
C CYS A 80 -1.91 -3.28 9.60
N ILE A 81 -2.82 -2.85 10.50
CA ILE A 81 -3.34 -3.70 11.58
C ILE A 81 -3.99 -4.96 11.01
N PHE A 82 -4.91 -4.79 10.06
CA PHE A 82 -5.62 -5.92 9.43
C PHE A 82 -4.67 -6.81 8.62
N PHE A 83 -3.70 -6.23 7.93
CA PHE A 83 -2.70 -6.97 7.17
C PHE A 83 -1.83 -7.85 8.08
N ILE A 84 -1.27 -7.29 9.15
CA ILE A 84 -0.44 -8.06 10.09
C ILE A 84 -1.28 -9.11 10.83
N LEU A 85 -2.54 -8.80 11.16
CA LEU A 85 -3.46 -9.77 11.73
C LEU A 85 -3.74 -10.93 10.75
N ALA A 86 -3.89 -10.65 9.46
CA ALA A 86 -4.05 -11.66 8.43
C ALA A 86 -2.77 -12.50 8.27
N LEU A 87 -1.59 -11.88 8.26
CA LEU A 87 -0.30 -12.58 8.21
C LEU A 87 -0.08 -13.51 9.40
N ARG A 88 -0.57 -13.15 10.59
CA ARG A 88 -0.45 -13.97 11.78
C ARG A 88 -1.35 -15.21 11.76
N ASN A 89 -2.54 -15.09 11.15
CA ASN A 89 -3.57 -16.14 11.18
C ASN A 89 -3.66 -16.94 9.88
N GLY A 90 -2.93 -16.54 8.84
CA GLY A 90 -3.04 -17.11 7.51
C GLY A 90 -1.68 -17.25 6.83
N PRO A 91 -1.64 -17.94 5.68
CA PRO A 91 -0.41 -18.11 4.92
C PRO A 91 0.05 -16.77 4.34
N THR A 92 1.36 -16.51 4.43
CA THR A 92 1.96 -15.24 4.02
C THR A 92 1.66 -14.89 2.56
N MET A 93 1.89 -15.82 1.64
CA MET A 93 1.82 -15.53 0.20
C MET A 93 0.38 -15.19 -0.25
N PRO A 94 -0.66 -15.99 0.09
CA PRO A 94 -2.04 -15.61 -0.22
C PRO A 94 -2.46 -14.28 0.39
N VAL A 95 -2.09 -13.98 1.64
CA VAL A 95 -2.41 -12.70 2.29
C VAL A 95 -1.78 -11.51 1.54
N VAL A 96 -0.50 -11.61 1.20
CA VAL A 96 0.22 -10.57 0.44
C VAL A 96 -0.41 -10.36 -0.93
N LEU A 97 -0.79 -11.43 -1.62
CA LEU A 97 -1.36 -11.33 -2.96
C LEU A 97 -2.77 -10.76 -2.96
N VAL A 98 -3.63 -11.20 -2.04
CA VAL A 98 -4.99 -10.64 -1.88
C VAL A 98 -4.92 -9.15 -1.59
N THR A 99 -4.02 -8.72 -0.70
CA THR A 99 -3.88 -7.30 -0.36
C THR A 99 -3.23 -6.49 -1.48
N SER A 100 -2.38 -7.10 -2.32
CA SER A 100 -1.80 -6.46 -3.51
C SER A 100 -2.84 -6.13 -4.61
N MET A 101 -4.08 -6.61 -4.48
CA MET A 101 -5.20 -6.24 -5.35
C MET A 101 -5.85 -4.90 -4.99
N TYR A 102 -5.35 -4.17 -3.98
CA TYR A 102 -5.85 -2.83 -3.64
C TYR A 102 -5.96 -1.86 -4.85
N PRO A 103 -5.12 -1.92 -5.91
CA PRO A 103 -5.30 -1.06 -7.08
C PRO A 103 -6.67 -1.21 -7.75
N MET A 104 -7.32 -2.38 -7.63
CA MET A 104 -8.67 -2.58 -8.13
C MET A 104 -9.69 -1.74 -7.35
N ILE A 105 -9.59 -1.74 -6.02
CA ILE A 105 -10.43 -0.92 -5.15
C ILE A 105 -10.13 0.56 -5.38
N THR A 106 -8.86 0.94 -5.53
CA THR A 106 -8.47 2.32 -5.88
C THR A 106 -9.12 2.76 -7.19
N LEU A 107 -9.13 1.92 -8.23
CA LEU A 107 -9.76 2.28 -9.50
C LEU A 107 -11.27 2.46 -9.34
N ILE A 108 -11.94 1.62 -8.52
CA ILE A 108 -13.36 1.79 -8.19
C ILE A 108 -13.61 3.13 -7.49
N PHE A 109 -12.77 3.50 -6.52
CA PHE A 109 -12.85 4.81 -5.89
C PHE A 109 -12.59 5.96 -6.88
N CYS A 110 -11.65 5.82 -7.80
CA CYS A 110 -11.43 6.80 -8.86
C CYS A 110 -12.65 6.94 -9.79
N MET A 111 -13.31 5.83 -10.14
CA MET A 111 -14.55 5.89 -10.93
C MET A 111 -15.66 6.61 -10.18
N ILE A 112 -15.86 6.30 -8.89
CA ILE A 112 -16.96 6.85 -8.10
C ILE A 112 -16.73 8.32 -7.76
N PHE A 113 -15.55 8.67 -7.23
CA PHE A 113 -15.27 9.98 -6.68
C PHE A 113 -14.64 10.95 -7.68
N LEU A 114 -13.77 10.45 -8.57
CA LEU A 114 -13.09 11.26 -9.58
C LEU A 114 -13.78 11.21 -10.95
N LYS A 115 -14.85 10.41 -11.11
CA LYS A 115 -15.62 10.23 -12.35
C LYS A 115 -14.72 9.85 -13.54
N GLN A 116 -13.66 9.10 -13.25
CA GLN A 116 -12.72 8.67 -14.27
C GLN A 116 -13.32 7.53 -15.09
N GLU A 117 -13.26 7.63 -16.41
CA GLU A 117 -13.72 6.58 -17.31
C GLU A 117 -12.76 5.39 -17.30
N LEU A 118 -13.32 4.18 -17.21
CA LEU A 118 -12.56 2.95 -17.21
C LEU A 118 -12.33 2.48 -18.64
N SER A 119 -11.07 2.40 -19.06
CA SER A 119 -10.78 1.86 -20.38
C SER A 119 -11.00 0.35 -20.41
N LEU A 120 -11.43 -0.18 -21.56
CA LEU A 120 -11.54 -1.63 -21.80
C LEU A 120 -10.25 -2.39 -21.44
N LYS A 121 -9.08 -1.79 -21.66
CA LYS A 121 -7.78 -2.40 -21.32
C LYS A 121 -7.58 -2.54 -19.81
N GLN A 122 -8.02 -1.55 -19.02
CA GLN A 122 -7.95 -1.62 -17.56
C GLN A 122 -8.92 -2.68 -17.02
N GLY A 123 -10.12 -2.78 -17.59
CA GLY A 123 -11.09 -3.82 -17.24
C GLY A 123 -10.56 -5.23 -17.53
N LEU A 124 -9.96 -5.45 -18.71
CA LEU A 124 -9.32 -6.72 -19.02
C LEU A 124 -8.13 -7.02 -18.09
N GLY A 125 -7.31 -6.01 -17.79
CA GLY A 125 -6.21 -6.15 -16.83
C GLY A 125 -6.67 -6.59 -15.44
N MET A 126 -7.80 -6.06 -14.97
CA MET A 126 -8.43 -6.49 -13.71
C MET A 126 -8.87 -7.94 -13.73
N VAL A 127 -9.50 -8.39 -14.83
CA VAL A 127 -9.91 -9.80 -14.97
C VAL A 127 -8.68 -10.71 -14.94
N PHE A 128 -7.61 -10.38 -15.67
CA PHE A 128 -6.37 -11.16 -15.62
C PHE A 128 -5.71 -11.15 -14.24
N ALA A 129 -5.73 -10.02 -13.53
CA ALA A 129 -5.21 -9.92 -12.17
C ALA A 129 -5.99 -10.81 -11.19
N LEU A 130 -7.32 -10.88 -11.32
CA LEU A 130 -8.15 -11.79 -10.52
C LEU A 130 -7.86 -13.25 -10.83
N ILE A 131 -7.67 -13.62 -12.09
CA ILE A 131 -7.30 -14.98 -12.47
C ILE A 131 -5.94 -15.35 -11.86
N ALA A 132 -4.95 -14.46 -11.96
CA ALA A 132 -3.64 -14.67 -11.36
C ALA A 132 -3.74 -14.83 -9.83
N LEU A 133 -4.54 -13.99 -9.17
CA LEU A 133 -4.79 -14.10 -7.73
C LEU A 133 -5.36 -15.47 -7.36
N VAL A 134 -6.40 -15.93 -8.06
CA VAL A 134 -7.02 -17.24 -7.80
C VAL A 134 -5.96 -18.34 -7.90
N LEU A 135 -5.18 -18.35 -8.99
CA LEU A 135 -4.13 -19.35 -9.20
C LEU A 135 -3.07 -19.37 -8.10
N PHE A 136 -2.63 -18.19 -7.63
CA PHE A 136 -1.68 -18.13 -6.53
C PHE A 136 -2.30 -18.44 -5.16
N SER A 137 -3.61 -18.24 -5.00
CA SER A 137 -4.31 -18.52 -3.74
C SER A 137 -4.65 -20.01 -3.57
N THR A 138 -4.71 -20.77 -4.66
CA THR A 138 -5.07 -22.19 -4.68
C THR A 138 -3.89 -23.14 -4.40
N GLU A 139 -2.99 -22.77 -3.49
CA GLU A 139 -2.01 -23.73 -2.95
C GLU A 139 -2.65 -24.68 -1.91
#